data_AF-A0A0R3R941-F1
#
_entry.id   AF-A0A0R3R941-F1
#
_cell.length_a   1.000
_cell.length_b   1.000
_cell.length_c   1.000
_cell.angle_alpha   90.00
_cell.angle_beta   90.00
_cell.angle_gamma   90.00
#
_symmetry.space_group_name_H-M   'P 1'
#
loop_
_entity.id
_entity.type
_entity.pdbx_description
1 polymer ?
#
loop_
_entity_poly.entity_id
_entity_poly.type
_entity_poly.pdbx_seq_one_letter_code
_entity_poly.pdbx_strand_id
1 'polypeptide(L)'
;LQDKKPSHKYGLQGTHHLLPGTGKVSSILPTRTVLKKDKIYAWCSCGYSGTQPLCDGSHLRYYIPTKLRPVRFIPDKDMEVWFCNCKQTKTRPFCDGSHREVSEKLRKASEEEEKK
;
A
#
# COMPACT_ATOMS: atom_id res chain seq x y z
N LEU A 1 -6.51 7.29 -19.53
CA LEU A 1 -6.24 7.91 -18.21
C LEU A 1 -7.01 9.24 -18.04
N GLN A 2 -7.81 9.64 -19.03
CA GLN A 2 -8.21 11.03 -19.30
C GLN A 2 -9.53 11.46 -18.65
N ASP A 3 -10.29 10.55 -18.02
CA ASP A 3 -11.63 10.88 -17.47
C ASP A 3 -11.74 10.78 -15.95
N LYS A 4 -10.60 10.79 -15.23
CA LYS A 4 -10.62 10.71 -13.77
C LYS A 4 -10.82 12.11 -13.20
N LYS A 5 -11.95 12.35 -12.54
CA LYS A 5 -12.12 13.48 -11.62
C LYS A 5 -11.28 13.23 -10.35
N PRO A 6 -10.82 14.26 -9.61
CA PRO A 6 -10.14 14.08 -8.33
C PRO A 6 -11.15 13.58 -7.30
N SER A 7 -11.43 12.28 -7.29
CA SER A 7 -12.38 11.68 -6.36
C SER A 7 -11.83 11.55 -4.94
N HIS A 8 -10.53 11.82 -4.74
CA HIS A 8 -9.82 11.64 -3.48
C HIS A 8 -9.00 12.88 -3.14
N LYS A 9 -8.85 13.17 -1.84
CA LYS A 9 -8.11 14.32 -1.25
C LYS A 9 -6.68 14.53 -1.77
N TYR A 10 -6.10 13.52 -2.44
CA TYR A 10 -4.68 13.43 -2.80
C TYR A 10 -4.44 13.42 -4.32
N GLY A 11 -5.44 13.84 -5.12
CA GLY A 11 -5.35 13.95 -6.58
C GLY A 11 -6.06 12.82 -7.33
N LEU A 12 -5.62 12.55 -8.56
CA LEU A 12 -6.26 11.59 -9.45
C LEU A 12 -5.86 10.16 -9.07
N GLN A 13 -6.82 9.31 -8.71
CA GLN A 13 -6.56 7.93 -8.29
C GLN A 13 -7.33 6.93 -9.17
N GLY A 14 -6.69 5.80 -9.52
CA GLY A 14 -7.36 4.67 -10.18
C GLY A 14 -8.22 3.83 -9.24
N THR A 15 -9.03 2.92 -9.77
CA THR A 15 -10.02 2.12 -9.00
C THR A 15 -9.42 0.96 -8.22
N HIS A 16 -8.13 0.64 -8.39
CA HIS A 16 -7.50 -0.52 -7.72
C HIS A 16 -7.48 -0.45 -6.19
N HIS A 17 -7.73 0.73 -5.59
CA HIS A 17 -7.91 0.86 -4.15
C HIS A 17 -9.16 0.11 -3.64
N LEU A 18 -10.14 -0.14 -4.52
CA LEU A 18 -11.37 -0.87 -4.24
C LEU A 18 -11.23 -2.39 -4.39
N LEU A 19 -10.08 -2.90 -4.84
CA LEU A 19 -9.90 -4.35 -5.01
C LEU A 19 -10.01 -5.06 -3.65
N PRO A 20 -10.81 -6.14 -3.55
CA PRO A 20 -11.02 -6.84 -2.28
C PRO A 20 -9.76 -7.59 -1.82
N GLY A 21 -9.69 -7.85 -0.52
CA GLY A 21 -8.58 -8.57 0.12
C GLY A 21 -7.33 -7.72 0.30
N THR A 22 -6.46 -8.09 1.24
CA THR A 22 -5.24 -7.35 1.59
C THR A 22 -3.98 -8.05 1.10
N GLY A 23 -2.89 -7.29 0.98
CA GLY A 23 -1.59 -7.82 0.57
C GLY A 23 -0.83 -8.50 1.71
N LYS A 24 0.30 -9.12 1.36
CA LYS A 24 1.27 -9.60 2.35
C LYS A 24 1.83 -8.40 3.14
N VAL A 25 1.98 -8.58 4.45
CA VAL A 25 2.67 -7.60 5.31
C VAL A 25 4.13 -7.49 4.85
N SER A 26 4.53 -6.29 4.41
CA SER A 26 5.91 -6.02 4.03
C SER A 26 6.70 -5.36 5.15
N SER A 27 6.09 -4.41 5.85
CA SER A 27 6.63 -3.78 7.06
C SER A 27 5.49 -3.28 7.95
N ILE A 28 5.71 -3.27 9.26
CA ILE A 28 4.78 -2.70 10.24
C ILE A 28 4.92 -1.19 10.42
N LEU A 29 5.87 -0.55 9.72
CA LEU A 29 6.05 0.90 9.74
C LEU A 29 5.63 1.53 8.41
N PRO A 30 4.86 2.63 8.43
CA PRO A 30 4.54 3.36 7.21
C PRO A 30 5.78 4.06 6.64
N THR A 31 5.80 4.27 5.32
CA THR A 31 6.87 5.05 4.68
C THR A 31 6.41 6.47 4.43
N ARG A 32 7.14 7.43 5.00
CA ARG A 32 7.02 8.85 4.68
C ARG A 32 7.53 9.11 3.27
N THR A 33 6.73 9.74 2.42
CA THR A 33 7.11 10.05 1.03
C THR A 33 6.67 11.44 0.65
N VAL A 34 7.59 12.20 0.05
CA VAL A 34 7.29 13.48 -0.59
C VAL A 34 6.84 13.21 -2.02
N LEU A 35 5.61 13.59 -2.29
CA LEU A 35 5.00 13.51 -3.61
C LEU A 35 5.19 14.83 -4.34
N LYS A 36 5.27 14.71 -5.66
CA LYS A 36 5.44 15.84 -6.59
C LYS A 36 4.21 15.93 -7.46
N LYS A 37 3.72 17.16 -7.63
CA LYS A 37 2.59 17.47 -8.51
C LYS A 37 2.78 16.83 -9.88
N ASP A 38 1.70 16.29 -10.44
CA ASP A 38 1.62 15.70 -11.78
C ASP A 38 2.53 14.47 -12.02
N LYS A 39 3.32 14.05 -11.03
CA LYS A 39 4.13 12.83 -11.11
C LYS A 39 3.27 11.60 -10.84
N ILE A 40 3.47 10.55 -11.64
CA ILE A 40 2.76 9.28 -11.49
C ILE A 40 3.43 8.45 -10.39
N TYR A 41 2.63 8.03 -9.41
CA TYR A 41 3.04 7.07 -8.40
C TYR A 41 2.18 5.81 -8.49
N ALA A 42 2.79 4.67 -8.19
CA ALA A 42 2.13 3.37 -8.17
C ALA A 42 2.44 2.68 -6.84
N TRP A 43 1.53 2.74 -5.88
CA TRP A 43 1.71 2.09 -4.59
C TRP A 43 1.50 0.57 -4.71
N CYS A 44 2.39 -0.20 -4.08
CA CYS A 44 2.31 -1.66 -4.04
C CYS A 44 1.21 -2.09 -3.07
N SER A 45 0.15 -2.70 -3.59
CA SER A 45 -0.95 -3.28 -2.79
C SER A 45 -0.73 -4.74 -2.41
N CYS A 46 0.05 -5.50 -3.18
CA CYS A 46 0.21 -6.94 -2.97
C CYS A 46 1.23 -7.31 -1.87
N GLY A 47 2.17 -6.42 -1.54
CA GLY A 47 3.21 -6.67 -0.54
C GLY A 47 4.48 -7.37 -1.04
N TYR A 48 4.55 -7.73 -2.33
CA TYR A 48 5.68 -8.50 -2.90
C TYR A 48 6.72 -7.64 -3.64
N SER A 49 6.52 -6.33 -3.73
CA SER A 49 7.50 -5.44 -4.37
C SER A 49 8.82 -5.44 -3.59
N GLY A 50 9.94 -5.44 -4.30
CA GLY A 50 11.28 -5.18 -3.74
C GLY A 50 11.57 -3.70 -3.51
N THR A 51 10.81 -2.79 -4.13
CA THR A 51 10.99 -1.32 -4.04
C THR A 51 9.88 -0.65 -3.24
N GLN A 52 9.51 -1.24 -2.09
CA GLN A 52 8.45 -0.72 -1.22
C GLN A 52 8.73 0.74 -0.83
N PRO A 53 7.69 1.59 -0.72
CA PRO A 53 6.25 1.28 -0.79
C PRO A 53 5.68 1.17 -2.21
N LEU A 54 6.52 1.39 -3.24
CA LEU A 54 6.09 1.47 -4.64
C LEU A 54 6.10 0.10 -5.32
N CYS A 55 5.36 -0.01 -6.42
CA CYS A 55 5.25 -1.21 -7.21
C CYS A 55 6.40 -1.32 -8.23
N ASP A 56 7.04 -2.47 -8.26
CA ASP A 56 8.10 -2.88 -9.19
C ASP A 56 7.61 -3.84 -10.31
N GLY A 57 6.33 -4.23 -10.27
CA GLY A 57 5.76 -5.20 -11.20
C GLY A 57 5.76 -6.66 -10.70
N SER A 58 6.28 -6.94 -9.51
CA SER A 58 6.33 -8.31 -8.94
C SER A 58 4.96 -9.00 -8.89
N HIS A 59 3.87 -8.25 -8.71
CA HIS A 59 2.51 -8.80 -8.75
C HIS A 59 2.08 -9.47 -10.08
N LEU A 60 2.86 -9.30 -11.16
CA LEU A 60 2.64 -9.96 -12.45
C LEU A 60 3.40 -11.28 -12.58
N ARG A 61 4.32 -11.59 -11.66
CA ARG A 61 5.09 -12.84 -11.70
C ARG A 61 4.17 -14.02 -11.45
N TYR A 62 4.34 -15.09 -12.24
CA TYR A 62 3.46 -16.26 -12.20
C TYR A 62 3.42 -16.95 -10.82
N TYR A 63 4.52 -16.88 -10.06
CA TYR A 63 4.63 -17.49 -8.73
C TYR A 63 4.11 -16.62 -7.59
N ILE A 64 3.62 -15.40 -7.86
CA ILE A 64 3.06 -14.53 -6.83
C ILE A 64 1.53 -14.71 -6.80
N PRO A 65 0.95 -15.28 -5.73
CA PRO A 65 -0.46 -15.62 -5.68
C PRO A 65 -1.30 -14.39 -5.30
N THR A 66 -1.40 -13.41 -6.20
CA THR A 66 -2.16 -12.18 -5.93
C THR A 66 -3.01 -11.72 -7.11
N LYS A 67 -4.26 -11.39 -6.81
CA LYS A 67 -5.16 -10.68 -7.74
C LYS A 67 -5.08 -9.16 -7.58
N LEU A 68 -4.32 -8.69 -6.58
CA LEU A 68 -4.17 -7.26 -6.32
C LEU A 68 -3.36 -6.59 -7.43
N ARG A 69 -3.65 -5.30 -7.64
CA ARG A 69 -3.00 -4.45 -8.63
C ARG A 69 -2.56 -3.14 -7.97
N PRO A 70 -1.48 -2.51 -8.44
CA PRO A 70 -0.96 -1.30 -7.83
C PRO A 70 -1.98 -0.17 -7.88
N VAL A 71 -2.06 0.60 -6.80
CA VAL A 71 -2.91 1.79 -6.76
C VAL A 71 -2.13 2.93 -7.39
N ARG A 72 -2.52 3.29 -8.62
CA ARG A 72 -1.92 4.41 -9.34
C ARG A 72 -2.60 5.70 -8.93
N PHE A 73 -1.81 6.72 -8.64
CA PHE A 73 -2.33 8.04 -8.37
C PHE A 73 -1.36 9.15 -8.85
N ILE A 74 -1.92 10.33 -9.11
CA ILE A 74 -1.21 11.53 -9.58
C ILE A 74 -1.61 12.68 -8.63
N PRO A 75 -0.67 13.22 -7.83
CA PRO A 75 -0.93 14.35 -6.94
C PRO A 75 -1.26 15.62 -7.72
N ASP A 76 -2.22 16.39 -7.22
CA ASP A 76 -2.59 17.72 -7.74
C ASP A 76 -1.65 18.83 -7.24
N LYS A 77 -0.88 18.56 -6.19
CA LYS A 77 0.14 19.44 -5.61
C LYS A 77 1.28 18.64 -4.97
N ASP A 78 2.39 19.33 -4.71
CA ASP A 78 3.45 18.81 -3.86
C ASP A 78 2.91 18.58 -2.45
N MET A 79 3.13 17.37 -1.91
CA MET A 79 2.62 17.02 -0.59
C MET A 79 3.41 15.90 0.06
N GLU A 80 3.39 15.87 1.37
CA GLU A 80 3.95 14.78 2.17
C GLU A 80 2.84 13.82 2.59
N VAL A 81 3.07 12.52 2.40
CA VAL A 81 2.13 11.47 2.76
C VAL A 81 2.83 10.31 3.46
N TRP A 82 2.02 9.48 4.11
CA TRP A 82 2.47 8.24 4.71
C TRP A 82 1.84 7.06 3.97
N PHE A 83 2.65 6.31 3.23
CA PHE A 83 2.18 5.09 2.57
C PHE A 83 2.07 3.93 3.54
N CYS A 84 1.05 3.09 3.32
CA CYS A 84 0.91 1.85 4.05
C CYS A 84 1.92 0.79 3.55
N ASN A 85 2.69 0.19 4.47
CA ASN A 85 3.53 -0.98 4.17
C ASN A 85 3.01 -2.29 4.73
N CYS A 86 2.12 -2.27 5.73
CA CYS A 86 1.54 -3.49 6.27
C CYS A 86 0.48 -4.08 5.32
N LYS A 87 0.01 -3.28 4.35
CA LYS A 87 -1.01 -3.61 3.34
C LYS A 87 -2.39 -3.95 3.90
N GLN A 88 -2.60 -3.70 5.20
CA GLN A 88 -3.87 -3.91 5.91
C GLN A 88 -4.73 -2.64 6.03
N THR A 89 -4.30 -1.53 5.42
CA THR A 89 -5.08 -0.29 5.46
C THR A 89 -6.43 -0.44 4.76
N LYS A 90 -7.44 0.21 5.35
CA LYS A 90 -8.77 0.43 4.80
C LYS A 90 -8.83 1.67 3.90
N THR A 91 -7.83 2.55 3.94
CA THR A 91 -7.75 3.81 3.17
C THR A 91 -6.57 3.82 2.18
N ARG A 92 -6.51 2.78 1.33
CA ARG A 92 -5.45 2.63 0.32
C ARG A 92 -5.32 3.88 -0.55
N PRO A 93 -4.08 4.34 -0.83
CA PRO A 93 -2.78 3.71 -0.52
C PRO A 93 -2.14 4.13 0.82
N PHE A 94 -2.81 4.97 1.60
CA PHE A 94 -2.21 5.67 2.74
C PHE A 94 -2.30 4.88 4.03
N CYS A 95 -1.53 5.29 5.03
CA CYS A 95 -1.58 4.72 6.38
C CYS A 95 -2.79 5.28 7.16
N ASP A 96 -3.56 4.40 7.79
CA ASP A 96 -4.67 4.69 8.71
C ASP A 96 -4.42 4.20 10.14
N GLY A 97 -3.21 3.70 10.43
CA GLY A 97 -2.88 3.12 11.73
C GLY A 97 -3.16 1.63 11.87
N SER A 98 -3.75 0.93 10.89
CA SER A 98 -3.98 -0.53 10.97
C SER A 98 -2.70 -1.36 11.18
N HIS A 99 -1.52 -0.79 10.92
CA HIS A 99 -0.25 -1.44 11.20
C HIS A 99 0.00 -1.73 12.69
N ARG A 100 -0.65 -0.98 13.61
CA ARG A 100 -0.53 -1.21 15.06
C ARG A 100 -1.13 -2.56 15.47
N GLU A 101 -2.31 -2.88 14.94
CA GLU A 101 -2.93 -4.19 15.17
C GLU A 101 -2.09 -5.34 14.57
N VAL A 102 -1.45 -5.10 13.42
CA VAL A 102 -0.54 -6.07 12.81
C VAL A 102 0.67 -6.30 13.71
N SER A 103 1.24 -5.24 14.27
CA SER A 103 2.38 -5.33 15.21
C SER A 103 2.04 -6.18 16.43
N GLU A 104 0.88 -5.94 17.05
CA GLU A 104 0.44 -6.73 18.22
C GLU A 104 0.21 -8.20 17.87
N LYS A 105 -0.37 -8.50 16.69
CA LYS A 105 -0.56 -9.89 16.24
C LYS A 105 0.75 -10.62 16.04
N LEU A 106 1.75 -9.96 15.44
CA LEU A 106 3.07 -10.54 15.23
C LEU A 106 3.79 -10.80 16.56
N ARG A 107 3.70 -9.87 17.51
CA ARG A 107 4.28 -10.05 18.86
C ARG A 107 3.66 -11.24 19.61
N LYS A 108 2.33 -11.39 19.53
CA LYS A 108 1.65 -12.54 20.15
C LYS A 108 2.04 -13.87 19.51
N ALA A 109 2.16 -13.89 18.18
CA ALA A 109 2.57 -15.09 17.46
C ALA A 109 3.98 -15.55 17.87
N SER A 110 4.94 -14.64 18.02
CA SER A 110 6.29 -15.00 18.50
C SER A 110 6.29 -15.53 19.94
N GLU A 111 5.48 -14.94 20.82
CA GLU A 111 5.36 -15.40 22.22
C GLU A 111 4.72 -16.79 22.35
N GLU A 112 3.85 -17.19 21.42
CA GLU A 112 3.24 -18.52 21.38
C GLU A 112 4.20 -19.58 20.82
N GLU A 113 5.01 -19.22 19.82
CA GLU A 113 6.06 -20.09 19.27
C GLU A 113 7.16 -20.40 20.30
N GLU A 114 7.56 -19.42 21.12
CA GLU A 114 8.55 -19.61 22.20
C GLU A 114 8.05 -20.49 23.37
N LYS A 115 6.73 -20.60 23.54
CA LYS A 115 6.11 -21.42 24.60
C LYS A 115 5.87 -22.87 24.19
N LYS A 116 6.11 -23.21 22.92
CA LYS A 116 5.92 -24.54 22.36
C LYS A 116 7.23 -25.31 22.31
#